data_AF-A0A0C3GM90-F1
#
_entry.id   AF-A0A0C3GM90-F1
#
_cell.length_a   1.000
_cell.length_b   1.000
_cell.length_c   1.000
_cell.angle_alpha   90.00
_cell.angle_beta   90.00
_cell.angle_gamma   90.00
#
_symmetry.space_group_name_H-M   'P 1'
#
loop_
_entity.id
_entity.type
_entity.pdbx_description
1 polymer ?
#
loop_
_entity_poly.entity_id
_entity_poly.type
_entity_poly.pdbx_seq_one_letter_code
_entity_poly.pdbx_strand_id
1 'polypeptide(L)'
;MLSWSPDSIVDLLRKRSIPTSEIGTFHVYLRQLANELVRHIIQTISYHFPDVWSLTITLDHPDIHIYPDTMSSILGSFAYLEFLIIEFNVKLGRTVQAPYLDRKSEIAEAWAAECPRLGEIGFPDGSAVACNVGTNGAFGISPFP
;
A
#
# COMPACT_ATOMS: atom_id res chain seq x y z
N MET A 1 13.61 -11.83 -16.58
CA MET A 1 12.60 -10.83 -16.19
C MET A 1 11.42 -11.57 -15.59
N LEU A 2 11.06 -11.28 -14.33
CA LEU A 2 9.80 -11.77 -13.76
C LEU A 2 8.71 -10.80 -14.23
N SER A 3 7.87 -11.23 -15.17
CA SER A 3 6.71 -10.45 -15.62
C SER A 3 5.48 -10.90 -14.85
N TRP A 4 5.08 -10.13 -13.85
CA TRP A 4 3.71 -10.21 -13.34
C TRP A 4 2.80 -9.45 -14.29
N SER A 5 1.59 -9.96 -14.56
CA SER A 5 0.59 -9.30 -15.39
C SER A 5 -0.80 -9.44 -14.74
N PRO A 6 -1.65 -8.39 -14.81
CA PRO A 6 -3.01 -8.41 -14.32
C PRO A 6 -3.96 -9.16 -15.27
N ASP A 7 -3.53 -9.55 -16.47
CA ASP A 7 -4.39 -10.07 -17.54
C ASP A 7 -5.20 -11.28 -17.08
N SER A 8 -4.61 -12.15 -16.26
CA SER A 8 -5.31 -13.33 -15.73
C SER A 8 -6.47 -12.95 -14.80
N ILE A 9 -6.31 -11.86 -14.03
CA ILE A 9 -7.34 -11.33 -13.14
C ILE A 9 -8.41 -10.62 -13.98
N VAL A 10 -8.00 -9.77 -14.91
CA VAL A 10 -8.92 -9.05 -15.81
C VAL A 10 -9.75 -10.03 -16.64
N ASP A 11 -9.13 -11.10 -17.16
CA ASP A 11 -9.82 -12.16 -17.89
C ASP A 11 -10.82 -12.92 -17.02
N LEU A 12 -10.47 -13.19 -15.77
CA LEU A 12 -11.37 -13.85 -14.83
C LEU A 12 -12.58 -12.97 -14.52
N LEU A 13 -12.37 -11.68 -14.27
CA LEU A 13 -13.43 -10.70 -14.01
C LEU A 13 -14.34 -10.55 -15.22
N ARG A 14 -13.77 -10.43 -16.42
CA ARG A 14 -14.51 -10.39 -17.69
C ARG A 14 -15.37 -11.64 -17.90
N LYS A 15 -14.83 -12.84 -17.64
CA LYS A 15 -15.59 -14.10 -17.73
C LYS A 15 -16.78 -14.16 -16.76
N ARG A 16 -16.70 -13.42 -15.66
CA ARG A 16 -17.75 -13.31 -14.64
C ARG A 16 -18.62 -12.06 -14.80
N SER A 17 -18.40 -11.28 -15.86
CA SER A 17 -19.08 -10.00 -16.10
C SER A 17 -18.94 -9.01 -14.93
N ILE A 18 -17.81 -9.05 -14.23
CA ILE A 18 -17.49 -8.11 -13.15
C ILE A 18 -16.62 -6.99 -13.74
N PRO A 19 -17.06 -5.72 -13.73
CA PRO A 19 -16.23 -4.59 -14.12
C PRO A 19 -15.02 -4.42 -13.20
N THR A 20 -13.88 -4.01 -13.73
CA THR A 20 -12.70 -3.73 -12.89
C THR A 20 -12.87 -2.50 -12.00
N SER A 21 -13.81 -1.61 -12.33
CA SER A 21 -14.26 -0.48 -11.50
C SER A 21 -15.02 -0.90 -10.24
N GLU A 22 -15.50 -2.14 -10.16
CA GLU A 22 -16.14 -2.65 -8.94
C GLU A 22 -15.12 -3.20 -7.93
N ILE A 23 -13.82 -3.22 -8.28
CA ILE A 23 -12.76 -3.70 -7.41
C ILE A 23 -12.19 -2.54 -6.61
N GLY A 24 -12.68 -2.38 -5.38
CA GLY A 24 -12.23 -1.33 -4.47
C GLY A 24 -11.06 -1.72 -3.56
N THR A 25 -10.82 -3.01 -3.34
CA THR A 25 -9.79 -3.51 -2.43
C THR A 25 -8.86 -4.46 -3.16
N PHE A 26 -7.56 -4.28 -2.98
CA PHE A 26 -6.55 -5.12 -3.62
C PHE A 26 -5.50 -5.59 -2.60
N HIS A 27 -5.19 -6.88 -2.61
CA HIS A 27 -4.18 -7.48 -1.74
C HIS A 27 -3.04 -8.03 -2.59
N VAL A 28 -1.81 -7.60 -2.28
CA VAL A 28 -0.61 -8.00 -3.01
C VAL A 28 0.36 -8.64 -2.04
N TYR A 29 0.87 -9.81 -2.42
CA TYR A 29 1.93 -10.50 -1.70
C TYR A 29 3.25 -10.30 -2.43
N LEU A 30 4.20 -9.65 -1.77
CA LEU A 30 5.50 -9.30 -2.31
C LEU A 30 6.60 -9.87 -1.43
N ARG A 31 7.74 -10.18 -2.04
CA ARG A 31 8.90 -10.63 -1.27
C ARG A 31 9.59 -9.47 -0.52
N GLN A 32 9.66 -8.29 -1.16
CA GLN A 32 10.30 -7.07 -0.67
C GLN A 32 9.73 -5.84 -1.37
N LEU A 33 9.81 -4.66 -0.75
CA LEU A 33 9.23 -3.40 -1.23
C LEU A 33 10.12 -2.63 -2.23
N ALA A 34 11.41 -2.97 -2.31
CA ALA A 34 12.49 -2.21 -2.96
C ALA A 34 12.69 -2.45 -4.46
N ASN A 35 11.82 -3.19 -5.14
CA ASN A 35 12.10 -3.70 -6.48
C ASN A 35 11.34 -2.88 -7.55
N GLU A 36 11.94 -2.62 -8.71
CA GLU A 36 11.23 -2.10 -9.89
C GLU A 36 10.00 -2.94 -10.26
N LEU A 37 10.01 -4.24 -9.92
CA LEU A 37 8.84 -5.09 -10.01
C LEU A 37 7.66 -4.59 -9.16
N VAL A 38 7.91 -4.07 -7.94
CA VAL A 38 6.85 -3.53 -7.07
C VAL A 38 6.23 -2.29 -7.68
N ARG A 39 7.06 -1.36 -8.16
CA ARG A 39 6.62 -0.19 -8.92
C ARG A 39 5.71 -0.61 -10.06
N HIS A 40 6.17 -1.56 -10.88
CA HIS A 40 5.41 -2.07 -12.02
C HIS A 40 4.08 -2.71 -11.60
N ILE A 41 4.07 -3.56 -10.57
CA ILE A 41 2.84 -4.21 -10.08
C ILE A 41 1.84 -3.17 -9.61
N ILE A 42 2.26 -2.23 -8.76
CA ILE A 42 1.36 -1.26 -8.16
C ILE A 42 0.80 -0.29 -9.22
N GLN A 43 1.64 0.21 -10.13
CA GLN A 43 1.19 1.04 -11.26
C GLN A 43 0.18 0.30 -12.14
N THR A 44 0.44 -0.97 -12.41
CA THR A 44 -0.44 -1.79 -13.23
C THR A 44 -1.78 -2.04 -12.52
N ILE A 45 -1.78 -2.22 -11.20
CA ILE A 45 -3.03 -2.28 -10.41
C ILE A 45 -3.81 -0.98 -10.57
N SER A 46 -3.17 0.18 -10.34
CA SER A 46 -3.84 1.48 -10.44
C SER A 46 -4.43 1.75 -11.83
N TYR A 47 -3.78 1.25 -12.89
CA TYR A 47 -4.25 1.42 -14.26
C TYR A 47 -5.47 0.54 -14.59
N HIS A 48 -5.48 -0.72 -14.17
CA HIS A 48 -6.55 -1.65 -14.50
C HIS A 48 -7.74 -1.59 -13.54
N PHE A 49 -7.52 -1.17 -12.30
CA PHE A 49 -8.50 -1.11 -11.22
C PHE A 49 -8.59 0.33 -10.71
N PRO A 50 -9.29 1.21 -11.43
CA PRO A 50 -9.22 2.66 -11.19
C PRO A 50 -9.82 3.08 -9.85
N ASP A 51 -10.78 2.31 -9.33
CA ASP A 51 -11.55 2.64 -8.12
C ASP A 51 -11.00 1.97 -6.85
N VAL A 52 -9.75 1.50 -6.87
CA VAL A 52 -9.09 0.96 -5.69
C VAL A 52 -8.92 2.05 -4.65
N TRP A 53 -9.59 1.88 -3.51
CA TRP A 53 -9.54 2.75 -2.35
C TRP A 53 -8.77 2.12 -1.17
N SER A 54 -8.55 0.81 -1.20
CA SER A 54 -7.74 0.10 -0.19
C SER A 54 -6.73 -0.85 -0.83
N LEU A 55 -5.47 -0.72 -0.44
CA LEU A 55 -4.36 -1.57 -0.89
C LEU A 55 -3.65 -2.19 0.32
N THR A 56 -3.62 -3.51 0.38
CA THR A 56 -2.81 -4.26 1.35
C THR A 56 -1.57 -4.84 0.65
N ILE A 57 -0.40 -4.57 1.20
CA ILE A 57 0.88 -5.12 0.74
C ILE A 57 1.44 -6.01 1.86
N THR A 58 1.40 -7.32 1.66
CA THR A 58 2.00 -8.29 2.55
C THR A 58 3.42 -8.61 2.08
N LEU A 59 4.40 -8.48 2.96
CA LEU A 59 5.83 -8.67 2.68
C LEU A 59 6.36 -9.97 3.32
N ASP A 60 7.11 -10.76 2.56
CA ASP A 60 7.78 -11.94 3.13
C ASP A 60 8.97 -11.54 4.01
N HIS A 61 9.85 -10.63 3.56
CA HIS A 61 11.02 -10.24 4.33
C HIS A 61 10.77 -8.97 5.16
N PRO A 62 11.18 -8.97 6.44
CA PRO A 62 10.95 -7.83 7.33
C PRO A 62 11.95 -6.69 7.14
N ASP A 63 12.97 -6.90 6.29
CA ASP A 63 13.89 -5.87 5.83
C ASP A 63 13.16 -4.96 4.83
N ILE A 64 12.23 -4.16 5.35
CA ILE A 64 11.63 -3.08 4.56
C ILE A 64 12.70 -2.02 4.39
N HIS A 65 13.35 -2.01 3.23
CA HIS A 65 13.97 -0.80 2.73
C HIS A 65 12.83 0.17 2.37
N ILE A 66 12.46 1.01 3.32
CA ILE A 66 11.47 2.06 3.10
C ILE A 66 12.14 3.16 2.30
N TYR A 67 11.77 3.25 1.03
CA TYR A 67 12.15 4.35 0.15
C TYR A 67 11.01 5.36 0.13
N PRO A 68 11.02 6.38 1.00
CA PRO A 68 9.95 7.38 1.08
C PRO A 68 9.68 8.03 -0.29
N ASP A 69 10.74 8.34 -1.03
CA ASP A 69 10.64 9.07 -2.30
C ASP A 69 10.05 8.24 -3.44
N THR A 70 10.31 6.92 -3.45
CA THR A 70 9.86 6.07 -4.57
C THR A 70 8.39 5.67 -4.40
N MET A 71 7.96 5.43 -3.16
CA MET A 71 6.59 5.03 -2.88
C MET A 71 5.59 6.17 -3.09
N SER A 72 5.96 7.43 -2.79
CA SER A 72 5.07 8.58 -3.03
C SER A 72 4.58 8.62 -4.49
N SER A 73 5.53 8.61 -5.43
CA SER A 73 5.23 8.63 -6.87
C SER A 73 4.44 7.39 -7.35
N ILE A 74 4.69 6.23 -6.74
CA ILE A 74 3.93 5.02 -7.04
C ILE A 74 2.48 5.15 -6.58
N LEU A 75 2.26 5.59 -5.34
CA LEU A 75 0.93 5.75 -4.76
C LEU A 75 0.14 6.86 -5.44
N GLY A 76 0.82 7.90 -5.94
CA GLY A 76 0.20 8.96 -6.74
C GLY A 76 -0.43 8.49 -8.06
N SER A 77 -0.22 7.23 -8.46
CA SER A 77 -0.93 6.64 -9.60
C SER A 77 -2.39 6.28 -9.28
N PHE A 78 -2.77 6.20 -8.00
CA PHE A 78 -4.15 5.91 -7.60
C PHE A 78 -4.98 7.18 -7.46
N ALA A 79 -6.13 7.20 -8.13
CA ALA A 79 -7.07 8.33 -8.02
C ALA A 79 -7.89 8.30 -6.72
N TYR A 80 -8.08 7.12 -6.11
CA TYR A 80 -9.03 6.89 -5.02
C TYR A 80 -8.42 6.22 -3.78
N LEU A 81 -7.10 5.99 -3.72
CA LEU A 81 -6.50 5.27 -2.60
C LEU A 81 -6.61 6.06 -1.30
N GLU A 82 -7.31 5.47 -0.33
CA GLU A 82 -7.57 6.03 1.01
C GLU A 82 -6.83 5.27 2.10
N PHE A 83 -6.66 3.95 1.96
CA PHE A 83 -6.03 3.10 2.95
C PHE A 83 -4.89 2.29 2.34
N LEU A 84 -3.70 2.41 2.91
CA LEU A 84 -2.56 1.54 2.61
C LEU A 84 -2.20 0.73 3.85
N ILE A 85 -2.18 -0.60 3.74
CA ILE A 85 -1.78 -1.48 4.85
C ILE A 85 -0.52 -2.24 4.45
N ILE A 86 0.55 -2.12 5.23
CA ILE A 86 1.77 -2.90 5.05
C ILE A 86 1.85 -3.95 6.15
N GLU A 87 1.96 -5.22 5.78
CA GLU A 87 2.00 -6.34 6.71
C GLU A 87 3.24 -7.20 6.47
N PHE A 88 3.69 -7.90 7.51
CA PHE A 88 4.64 -9.00 7.36
C PHE A 88 3.93 -10.34 7.31
N ASN A 89 4.43 -11.24 6.47
CA ASN A 89 4.05 -12.64 6.51
C ASN A 89 4.60 -13.25 7.81
N VAL A 90 3.77 -13.24 8.85
CA VAL A 90 4.10 -13.54 10.26
C VAL A 90 4.67 -14.95 10.49
N LYS A 91 4.68 -15.81 9.46
CA LYS A 91 5.32 -17.12 9.48
C LYS A 91 6.82 -17.09 9.80
N LEU A 92 7.48 -15.92 9.74
CA LEU A 92 8.91 -15.79 10.04
C LEU A 92 9.26 -15.62 11.53
N GLY A 93 8.30 -15.59 12.47
CA GLY A 93 8.56 -15.76 13.90
C GLY A 93 9.53 -14.76 14.54
N ARG A 94 9.80 -13.63 13.89
CA ARG A 94 10.72 -12.60 14.40
C ARG A 94 9.93 -11.31 14.67
N THR A 95 9.97 -10.87 15.92
CA THR A 95 9.70 -9.48 16.29
C THR A 95 10.81 -8.66 15.67
N VAL A 96 10.57 -8.08 14.50
CA VAL A 96 11.60 -7.27 13.84
C VAL A 96 11.51 -5.88 14.41
N GLN A 97 12.55 -5.47 15.16
CA GLN A 97 12.85 -4.05 15.34
C GLN A 97 13.15 -3.49 13.95
N ALA A 98 12.10 -3.02 13.29
CA ALA A 98 12.21 -2.57 11.93
C ALA A 98 12.66 -1.10 11.91
N PRO A 99 13.50 -0.70 10.93
CA PRO A 99 14.05 0.67 10.84
C PRO A 99 12.99 1.79 10.75
N TYR A 100 11.72 1.44 10.57
CA TYR A 100 10.61 2.35 10.39
C TYR A 100 9.91 2.77 11.68
N LEU A 101 10.12 2.05 12.79
CA LEU A 101 9.31 2.19 13.99
C LEU A 101 9.29 3.63 14.54
N ASP A 102 10.46 4.29 14.53
CA ASP A 102 10.61 5.67 15.04
C ASP A 102 10.30 6.73 13.98
N ARG A 103 10.05 6.34 12.72
CA ARG A 103 9.92 7.24 11.57
C ARG A 103 8.57 7.14 10.86
N LYS A 104 7.59 6.47 11.46
CA LYS A 104 6.28 6.19 10.82
C LYS A 104 5.60 7.47 10.31
N SER A 105 5.62 8.54 11.10
CA SER A 105 5.03 9.81 10.71
C SER A 105 5.74 10.45 9.51
N GLU A 106 7.07 10.46 9.50
CA GLU A 106 7.87 10.97 8.37
C GLU A 106 7.61 10.14 7.10
N ILE A 107 7.52 8.81 7.25
CA ILE A 107 7.24 7.91 6.14
C ILE A 107 5.84 8.14 5.60
N ALA A 108 4.86 8.28 6.50
CA ALA A 108 3.47 8.49 6.11
C ALA A 108 3.29 9.81 5.37
N GLU A 109 3.88 10.89 5.88
CA GLU A 109 3.91 12.20 5.22
C GLU A 109 4.56 12.10 3.83
N ALA A 110 5.72 11.46 3.72
CA ALA A 110 6.40 11.30 2.45
C ALA A 110 5.59 10.49 1.43
N TRP A 111 4.97 9.39 1.85
CA TRP A 111 4.15 8.54 0.98
C TRP A 111 2.84 9.20 0.56
N ALA A 112 2.26 10.04 1.43
CA ALA A 112 1.05 10.78 1.13
C ALA A 112 1.28 12.00 0.21
N ALA A 113 2.53 12.48 0.10
CA ALA A 113 2.85 13.72 -0.61
C ALA A 113 2.33 13.78 -2.06
N GLU A 114 2.37 12.67 -2.81
CA GLU A 114 1.84 12.57 -4.18
C GLU A 114 0.51 11.78 -4.27
N CYS A 115 -0.06 11.33 -3.14
CA CYS A 115 -1.30 10.56 -3.08
C CYS A 115 -2.37 11.33 -2.27
N PRO A 116 -3.08 12.29 -2.88
CA PRO A 116 -3.85 13.30 -2.15
C PRO A 116 -5.02 12.77 -1.33
N ARG A 117 -5.53 11.57 -1.65
CA ARG A 117 -6.63 10.93 -0.92
C ARG A 117 -6.18 9.97 0.17
N LEU A 118 -4.88 9.71 0.29
CA LEU A 118 -4.39 8.77 1.28
C LEU A 118 -4.74 9.30 2.67
N GLY A 119 -5.60 8.57 3.37
CA GLY A 119 -6.11 8.93 4.69
C GLY A 119 -5.28 8.29 5.79
N GLU A 120 -4.90 7.03 5.61
CA GLU A 120 -4.23 6.24 6.64
C GLU A 120 -3.24 5.23 6.06
N ILE A 121 -2.11 5.06 6.75
CA ILE A 121 -1.11 4.01 6.50
C ILE A 121 -1.00 3.11 7.72
N GLY A 122 -1.38 1.84 7.56
CA GLY A 122 -1.12 0.76 8.50
C GLY A 122 0.30 0.21 8.35
N PHE A 123 1.00 0.06 9.48
CA PHE A 123 2.35 -0.48 9.56
C PHE A 123 2.36 -1.93 10.05
N PRO A 124 3.44 -2.69 9.76
CA PRO A 124 3.48 -4.13 10.07
C PRO A 124 3.44 -4.48 11.56
N ASP A 125 3.59 -3.50 12.47
CA ASP A 125 3.45 -3.69 13.90
C ASP A 125 2.01 -3.50 14.40
N GLY A 126 1.04 -3.36 13.49
CA GLY A 126 -0.38 -3.18 13.79
C GLY A 126 -0.76 -1.74 14.15
N SER A 127 0.20 -0.81 14.16
CA SER A 127 -0.09 0.61 14.32
C SER A 127 -0.49 1.25 12.99
N ALA A 128 -1.21 2.37 13.05
CA ALA A 128 -1.56 3.15 11.87
C ALA A 128 -1.23 4.64 12.08
N VAL A 129 -0.95 5.33 10.98
CA VAL A 129 -0.71 6.78 10.97
C VAL A 129 -1.64 7.44 9.95
N ALA A 130 -2.39 8.43 10.42
CA ALA A 130 -3.19 9.29 9.55
C ALA A 130 -2.28 10.21 8.72
N CYS A 131 -2.55 10.28 7.41
CA CYS A 131 -1.75 11.01 6.43
C CYS A 131 -2.23 12.45 6.18
N ASN A 132 -3.50 12.74 6.51
CA ASN A 132 -4.15 14.02 6.25
C ASN A 132 -4.93 14.52 7.47
N VAL A 133 -4.29 15.32 8.33
CA VAL A 133 -4.99 16.28 9.21
C VAL A 133 -4.85 17.66 8.58
N GLY A 134 -5.54 17.84 7.46
CA GLY A 134 -5.56 19.06 6.66
C GLY A 134 -6.82 19.92 6.85
N THR A 135 -7.58 19.76 7.93
CA THR A 135 -8.49 20.79 8.45
C THR A 135 -8.59 20.68 9.97
N ASN A 136 -7.81 21.50 10.68
CA ASN A 136 -7.91 21.81 12.11
C ASN A 136 -8.15 20.63 13.09
N GLY A 137 -7.06 20.15 13.71
CA GLY A 137 -7.10 19.66 15.08
C GLY A 137 -6.65 18.21 15.29
N ALA A 138 -5.58 18.07 16.07
CA ALA A 138 -5.16 16.90 16.84
C ALA A 138 -4.78 15.62 16.08
N PHE A 139 -3.48 15.31 16.08
CA PHE A 139 -2.97 13.96 15.90
C PHE A 139 -3.52 13.05 17.01
N GLY A 140 -4.55 12.27 16.69
CA GLY A 140 -5.01 11.15 17.51
C GLY A 140 -4.43 9.86 16.94
N ILE A 141 -3.58 9.18 17.71
CA ILE A 141 -3.25 7.78 17.43
C ILE A 141 -4.53 7.01 17.75
N SER A 142 -5.29 6.63 16.71
CA SER A 142 -6.50 5.84 16.90
C SER A 142 -6.11 4.36 16.97
N PRO A 143 -6.48 3.61 18.02
CA PRO A 143 -6.37 2.17 17.98
C PRO A 143 -7.37 1.61 16.97
N PHE A 144 -6.91 0.69 16.12
CA PHE A 144 -7.77 -0.03 15.16
C PHE A 144 -8.68 -1.02 15.92
N PRO A 145 -9.96 -1.20 15.54
CA PRO A 145 -10.84 -2.23 16.09
C PRO A 145 -10.47 -3.66 15.65
#